data_AF-A0A5M8IEG0-F1
#
_entry.id   AF-A0A5M8IEG0-F1
#
_cell.length_a   1.000
_cell.length_b   1.000
_cell.length_c   1.000
_cell.angle_alpha   90.00
_cell.angle_beta   90.00
_cell.angle_gamma   90.00
#
_symmetry.space_group_name_H-M   'P 1'
#
loop_
_entity.id
_entity.type
_entity.pdbx_description
1 polymer ?
#
loop_
_entity_poly.entity_id
_entity_poly.type
_entity_poly.pdbx_seq_one_letter_code
_entity_poly.pdbx_strand_id
1 'polypeptide(L)'
;MKISIKNLGAIKQAEFTLGELTIICGGNNTGKTYATHATYGFLDFLRTNAEFPVNQSDIEKLYAEGAIQISLQPYIEDLKRHLNISSKNYSKILHRIFAGSEQHFDDAALTFDMDCGDSRLTDKVELTFGTANRGILNIKSIPDINSIEISLIVEKSDEELPPKHVVEDMIRRGIGNVLMGSVIPKPFLASAERTGAAIFQKELDFTRNRLIEMLGDKSAKLHPVQLLGKFSGEYPIAVRRNVDFIRELPNITHRESFILKNHPDLLEAFKDIIGGEYKVSKDGEIQYHPASNKRIKLSLVESSSAVRSLLDIGFYLRHVAAPGDLLMVDEPELNLHPENQRRVARLFAQLVNLGIKVFITTHSDYIIKELNTLIMLNQGGERLRALAERESYRDSEILHPEKVRVYIAEEALVKLDGAQRKTKCQTLVQADIDSKLGIEARSFDKTIEDMNRIQEEIVWGGEE
;
A
#
# COMPACT_ATOMS: atom_id res chain seq x y z
N MET A 1 -7.40 -8.38 9.92
CA MET A 1 -7.59 -6.96 10.32
C MET A 1 -8.89 -6.46 9.72
N LYS A 2 -9.86 -6.11 10.57
CA LYS A 2 -11.15 -5.53 10.19
C LYS A 2 -11.05 -4.00 10.20
N ILE A 3 -11.61 -3.37 9.19
CA ILE A 3 -11.60 -1.93 8.97
C ILE A 3 -13.06 -1.47 8.91
N SER A 4 -13.39 -0.46 9.69
CA SER A 4 -14.72 0.18 9.67
C SER A 4 -14.57 1.65 9.34
N ILE A 5 -15.35 2.11 8.37
CA ILE A 5 -15.36 3.48 7.85
C ILE A 5 -16.72 4.10 8.17
N LYS A 6 -16.73 5.37 8.57
CA LYS A 6 -17.94 6.19 8.73
C LYS A 6 -17.74 7.56 8.08
N ASN A 7 -18.77 8.02 7.37
CA ASN A 7 -18.88 9.34 6.74
C ASN A 7 -17.60 9.79 6.01
N LEU A 8 -17.00 8.91 5.20
CA LEU A 8 -15.76 9.21 4.50
C LEU A 8 -16.01 9.25 2.99
N GLY A 9 -15.97 10.45 2.43
CA GLY A 9 -16.31 10.68 1.03
C GLY A 9 -17.73 10.19 0.74
N ALA A 10 -17.89 9.35 -0.28
CA ALA A 10 -19.19 8.76 -0.63
C ALA A 10 -19.66 7.72 0.42
N ILE A 11 -18.76 7.09 1.17
CA ILE A 11 -19.10 5.97 2.06
C ILE A 11 -19.76 6.51 3.33
N LYS A 12 -21.03 6.14 3.56
CA LYS A 12 -21.73 6.51 4.78
C LYS A 12 -21.29 5.68 5.97
N GLN A 13 -21.29 4.36 5.80
CA GLN A 13 -20.76 3.40 6.77
C GLN A 13 -20.41 2.13 6.01
N ALA A 14 -19.22 1.56 6.25
CA ALA A 14 -18.81 0.30 5.65
C ALA A 14 -17.88 -0.47 6.59
N GLU A 15 -17.89 -1.79 6.47
CA GLU A 15 -16.93 -2.67 7.14
C GLU A 15 -16.34 -3.65 6.14
N PHE A 16 -15.03 -3.84 6.19
CA PHE A 16 -14.34 -4.82 5.35
C PHE A 16 -13.10 -5.36 6.06
N THR A 17 -12.59 -6.49 5.61
CA THR A 17 -11.44 -7.17 6.21
C THR A 17 -10.34 -7.32 5.19
N LEU A 18 -9.11 -7.04 5.59
CA LEU A 18 -7.93 -7.33 4.79
C LEU A 18 -7.69 -8.85 4.77
N GLY A 19 -7.85 -9.46 3.60
CA GLY A 19 -7.41 -10.82 3.27
C GLY A 19 -6.01 -10.84 2.68
N GLU A 20 -5.59 -11.99 2.14
CA GLU A 20 -4.33 -12.09 1.38
C GLU A 20 -4.49 -11.43 0.01
N LEU A 21 -5.63 -11.60 -0.65
CA LEU A 21 -6.08 -10.79 -1.78
C LEU A 21 -7.35 -10.04 -1.38
N THR A 22 -7.29 -8.72 -1.32
CA THR A 22 -8.43 -7.84 -1.02
C THR A 22 -8.78 -7.02 -2.25
N ILE A 23 -10.04 -7.02 -2.65
CA ILE A 23 -10.51 -6.33 -3.85
C ILE A 23 -11.69 -5.44 -3.47
N ILE A 24 -11.63 -4.17 -3.84
CA ILE A 24 -12.80 -3.28 -3.83
C ILE A 24 -13.17 -2.96 -5.28
N CYS A 25 -14.30 -3.48 -5.75
CA CYS A 25 -14.79 -3.21 -7.11
C CYS A 25 -16.06 -2.34 -7.09
N GLY A 26 -16.38 -1.70 -8.22
CA GLY A 26 -17.59 -0.90 -8.36
C GLY A 26 -17.39 0.34 -9.23
N GLY A 27 -18.48 1.10 -9.42
CA GLY A 27 -18.49 2.28 -10.28
C GLY A 27 -17.63 3.44 -9.78
N ASN A 28 -17.45 4.45 -10.61
CA ASN A 28 -16.77 5.69 -10.22
C ASN A 28 -17.56 6.43 -9.14
N ASN A 29 -16.86 7.21 -8.31
CA ASN A 29 -17.47 8.05 -7.27
C ASN A 29 -18.24 7.28 -6.17
N THR A 30 -17.93 6.00 -5.96
CA THR A 30 -18.55 5.13 -4.93
C THR A 30 -17.72 5.03 -3.64
N GLY A 31 -16.56 5.69 -3.59
CA GLY A 31 -15.71 5.76 -2.40
C GLY A 31 -14.56 4.74 -2.32
N LYS A 32 -14.30 3.98 -3.40
CA LYS A 32 -13.17 3.01 -3.47
C LYS A 32 -11.83 3.66 -3.09
N THR A 33 -11.46 4.75 -3.76
CA THR A 33 -10.21 5.50 -3.49
C THR A 33 -10.17 6.03 -2.06
N TYR A 34 -11.31 6.46 -1.49
CA TYR A 34 -11.37 6.86 -0.08
C TYR A 34 -11.06 5.69 0.86
N ALA A 35 -11.64 4.52 0.64
CA ALA A 35 -11.36 3.33 1.43
C ALA A 35 -9.87 2.93 1.33
N THR A 36 -9.31 2.92 0.12
CA THR A 36 -7.91 2.57 -0.14
C THR A 36 -6.94 3.56 0.49
N HIS A 37 -7.10 4.86 0.22
CA HIS A 37 -6.18 5.90 0.70
C HIS A 37 -6.24 6.04 2.22
N ALA A 38 -7.42 5.89 2.84
CA ALA A 38 -7.52 5.95 4.29
C ALA A 38 -6.95 4.70 4.97
N THR A 39 -7.09 3.53 4.34
CA THR A 39 -6.42 2.30 4.80
C THR A 39 -4.91 2.43 4.71
N TYR A 40 -4.40 2.81 3.53
CA TYR A 40 -2.98 3.06 3.33
C TYR A 40 -2.43 4.09 4.32
N GLY A 41 -3.11 5.23 4.43
CA GLY A 41 -2.70 6.33 5.28
C GLY A 41 -2.68 5.94 6.76
N PHE A 42 -3.59 5.08 7.22
CA PHE A 42 -3.53 4.58 8.59
C PHE A 42 -2.36 3.63 8.82
N LEU A 43 -2.11 2.70 7.89
CA LEU A 43 -0.99 1.77 8.00
C LEU A 43 0.36 2.52 7.98
N ASP A 44 0.49 3.57 7.16
CA ASP A 44 1.62 4.50 7.19
C ASP A 44 1.69 5.29 8.50
N PHE A 45 0.55 5.78 8.98
CA PHE A 45 0.43 6.50 10.26
C PHE A 45 0.89 5.65 11.44
N LEU A 46 0.49 4.37 11.51
CA LEU A 46 0.90 3.48 12.59
C LEU A 46 2.41 3.24 12.64
N ARG A 47 3.08 3.25 11.49
CA ARG A 47 4.53 3.05 11.43
C ARG A 47 5.33 4.31 11.76
N THR A 48 4.74 5.48 11.54
CA THR A 48 5.44 6.77 11.64
C THR A 48 5.07 7.59 12.87
N ASN A 49 3.83 7.44 13.37
CA ASN A 49 3.23 8.31 14.37
C ASN A 49 2.47 7.56 15.49
N ALA A 50 2.48 6.22 15.51
CA ALA A 50 1.85 5.50 16.62
C ALA A 50 2.51 5.88 17.95
N GLU A 51 1.68 6.21 18.94
CA GLU A 51 2.14 6.64 20.25
C GLU A 51 2.30 5.43 21.17
N PHE A 52 3.56 5.04 21.38
CA PHE A 52 3.96 4.10 22.43
C PHE A 52 4.64 4.91 23.53
N PRO A 53 4.08 5.00 24.75
CA PRO A 53 4.68 5.79 25.83
C PRO A 53 6.04 5.21 26.23
N VAL A 54 6.97 6.03 26.68
CA VAL A 54 8.29 5.58 27.18
C VAL A 54 8.47 6.15 28.58
N ASN A 55 8.96 5.34 29.53
CA ASN A 55 9.15 5.84 30.89
C ASN A 55 10.33 6.80 30.94
N GLN A 56 10.16 7.92 31.65
CA GLN A 56 11.23 8.90 31.85
C GLN A 56 12.48 8.28 32.51
N SER A 57 12.28 7.32 33.41
CA SER A 57 13.36 6.58 34.05
C SER A 57 14.22 5.80 33.07
N ASP A 58 13.64 5.29 31.98
CA ASP A 58 14.37 4.53 30.96
C ASP A 58 15.25 5.49 30.16
N ILE A 59 14.74 6.68 29.82
CA ILE A 59 15.52 7.75 29.17
C ILE A 59 16.69 8.18 30.07
N GLU A 60 16.46 8.38 31.36
CA GLU A 60 17.52 8.78 32.30
C GLU A 60 18.61 7.72 32.43
N LYS A 61 18.23 6.44 32.51
CA LYS A 61 19.18 5.31 32.51
C LYS A 61 19.98 5.24 31.22
N LEU A 62 19.34 5.44 30.05
CA LEU A 62 20.03 5.44 28.76
C LEU A 62 21.15 6.48 28.69
N TYR A 63 20.92 7.69 29.21
CA TYR A 63 21.96 8.72 29.24
C TYR A 63 23.06 8.43 30.27
N ALA A 64 22.71 7.81 31.39
CA ALA A 64 23.69 7.43 32.43
C ALA A 64 24.58 6.26 31.97
N GLU A 65 23.97 5.19 31.48
CA GLU A 65 24.62 3.90 31.21
C GLU A 65 25.07 3.75 29.74
N GLY A 66 24.47 4.51 28.82
CA GLY A 66 24.76 4.48 27.37
C GLY A 66 23.98 3.42 26.59
N ALA A 67 23.45 2.40 27.27
CA ALA A 67 22.54 1.42 26.71
C ALA A 67 21.53 0.95 27.77
N ILE A 68 20.34 0.54 27.33
CA ILE A 68 19.28 -0.03 28.17
C ILE A 68 18.59 -1.17 27.45
N GLN A 69 17.89 -2.00 28.23
CA GLN A 69 16.94 -2.98 27.70
C GLN A 69 15.53 -2.65 28.20
N ILE A 70 14.56 -2.59 27.28
CA ILE A 70 13.15 -2.36 27.58
C ILE A 70 12.35 -3.61 27.24
N SER A 71 11.53 -4.09 28.19
CA SER A 71 10.58 -5.18 27.92
C SER A 71 9.40 -4.67 27.10
N LEU A 72 9.03 -5.42 26.07
CA LEU A 72 7.89 -5.11 25.20
C LEU A 72 6.58 -5.73 25.67
N GLN A 73 6.59 -6.60 26.68
CA GLN A 73 5.39 -7.29 27.18
C GLN A 73 4.23 -6.34 27.56
N PRO A 74 4.45 -5.24 28.31
CA PRO A 74 3.36 -4.34 28.66
C PRO A 74 2.67 -3.73 27.43
N TYR A 75 3.44 -3.45 26.38
CA TYR A 75 2.92 -2.88 25.13
C TYR A 75 2.16 -3.91 24.29
N ILE A 76 2.56 -5.19 24.36
CA ILE A 76 1.88 -6.30 23.70
C ILE A 76 0.52 -6.55 24.37
N GLU A 77 0.48 -6.58 25.70
CA GLU A 77 -0.76 -6.75 26.48
C GLU A 77 -1.77 -5.62 26.21
N ASP A 78 -1.31 -4.38 26.10
CA ASP A 78 -2.14 -3.20 25.83
C ASP A 78 -2.25 -2.84 24.32
N LEU A 79 -1.78 -3.70 23.41
CA LEU A 79 -1.67 -3.36 21.98
C LEU A 79 -2.99 -2.90 21.36
N LYS A 80 -4.09 -3.59 21.70
CA LYS A 80 -5.44 -3.24 21.24
C LYS A 80 -5.84 -1.83 21.68
N ARG A 81 -5.45 -1.41 22.90
CA ARG A 81 -5.70 -0.07 23.41
C ARG A 81 -4.90 0.97 22.62
N HIS A 82 -3.62 0.71 22.33
CA HIS A 82 -2.77 1.59 21.52
C HIS A 82 -3.31 1.76 20.09
N LEU A 83 -3.76 0.68 19.45
CA LEU A 83 -4.38 0.74 18.13
C LEU A 83 -5.67 1.56 18.12
N ASN A 84 -6.52 1.40 19.16
CA ASN A 84 -7.75 2.19 19.30
C ASN A 84 -7.47 3.69 19.48
N ILE A 85 -6.45 4.06 20.28
CA ILE A 85 -6.02 5.46 20.44
C ILE A 85 -5.51 5.99 19.10
N SER A 86 -4.67 5.22 18.41
CA SER A 86 -4.10 5.60 17.12
C SER A 86 -5.18 5.81 16.05
N SER A 87 -6.20 4.96 16.01
CA SER A 87 -7.36 5.11 15.12
C SER A 87 -8.16 6.40 15.40
N LYS A 88 -8.38 6.74 16.68
CA LYS A 88 -9.03 8.00 17.05
C LYS A 88 -8.21 9.21 16.64
N ASN A 89 -6.90 9.18 16.85
CA ASN A 89 -6.00 10.25 16.45
C ASN A 89 -5.93 10.39 14.92
N TYR A 90 -5.85 9.25 14.21
CA TYR A 90 -5.88 9.21 12.76
C TYR A 90 -7.18 9.80 12.17
N SER A 91 -8.34 9.46 12.77
CA SER A 91 -9.64 9.98 12.34
C SER A 91 -9.68 11.52 12.36
N LYS A 92 -9.09 12.15 13.39
CA LYS A 92 -9.03 13.62 13.51
C LYS A 92 -8.19 14.30 12.43
N ILE A 93 -7.26 13.58 11.80
CA ILE A 93 -6.36 14.13 10.78
C ILE A 93 -6.71 13.69 9.36
N LEU A 94 -7.84 13.00 9.15
CA LEU A 94 -8.27 12.52 7.83
C LEU A 94 -8.29 13.65 6.77
N HIS A 95 -8.72 14.86 7.14
CA HIS A 95 -8.66 16.02 6.25
C HIS A 95 -7.25 16.27 5.68
N ARG A 96 -6.19 16.09 6.48
CA ARG A 96 -4.79 16.23 6.04
C ARG A 96 -4.35 15.06 5.17
N ILE A 97 -4.81 13.85 5.48
CA ILE A 97 -4.53 12.64 4.69
C ILE A 97 -5.05 12.79 3.27
N PHE A 98 -6.20 13.43 3.11
CA PHE A 98 -6.86 13.64 1.82
C PHE A 98 -6.59 15.01 1.19
N ALA A 99 -5.76 15.87 1.81
CA ALA A 99 -5.57 17.26 1.40
C ALA A 99 -6.91 18.02 1.20
N GLY A 100 -7.89 17.74 2.06
CA GLY A 100 -9.22 18.34 2.04
C GLY A 100 -9.46 19.31 3.20
N SER A 101 -10.59 20.03 3.15
CA SER A 101 -11.02 20.93 4.22
C SER A 101 -11.55 20.15 5.44
N GLU A 102 -11.26 20.62 6.65
CA GLU A 102 -11.69 20.01 7.92
C GLU A 102 -13.21 19.72 7.96
N GLN A 103 -14.03 20.66 7.50
CA GLN A 103 -15.50 20.55 7.47
C GLN A 103 -16.03 19.31 6.73
N HIS A 104 -15.31 18.82 5.72
CA HIS A 104 -15.74 17.61 4.98
C HIS A 104 -15.46 16.31 5.75
N PHE A 105 -14.74 16.37 6.87
CA PHE A 105 -14.27 15.22 7.64
C PHE A 105 -14.68 15.28 9.12
N ASP A 106 -15.46 16.27 9.56
CA ASP A 106 -15.85 16.44 10.98
C ASP A 106 -16.50 15.18 11.58
N ASP A 107 -17.35 14.51 10.79
CA ASP A 107 -18.01 13.26 11.18
C ASP A 107 -17.32 12.00 10.64
N ALA A 108 -16.18 12.16 9.94
CA ALA A 108 -15.46 11.06 9.34
C ALA A 108 -14.68 10.30 10.40
N ALA A 109 -14.83 8.98 10.43
CA ALA A 109 -14.11 8.13 11.36
C ALA A 109 -13.64 6.87 10.66
N LEU A 110 -12.45 6.41 11.06
CA LEU A 110 -11.90 5.17 10.58
C LEU A 110 -11.31 4.38 11.73
N THR A 111 -11.87 3.20 11.96
CA THR A 111 -11.50 2.30 13.05
C THR A 111 -10.96 0.99 12.54
N PHE A 112 -9.99 0.45 13.26
CA PHE A 112 -9.40 -0.84 12.98
C PHE A 112 -9.59 -1.73 14.19
N ASP A 113 -10.05 -2.94 13.93
CA ASP A 113 -10.06 -4.00 14.91
C ASP A 113 -9.22 -5.16 14.39
N MET A 114 -8.38 -5.68 15.26
CA MET A 114 -7.49 -6.77 14.92
C MET A 114 -7.38 -7.66 16.15
N ASP A 115 -7.55 -8.95 15.91
CA ASP A 115 -7.17 -9.92 16.91
C ASP A 115 -5.64 -9.93 16.99
N CYS A 116 -5.12 -9.50 18.14
CA CYS A 116 -3.68 -9.38 18.35
C CYS A 116 -3.08 -10.69 18.88
N GLY A 117 -3.90 -11.70 19.21
CA GLY A 117 -3.47 -13.01 19.72
C GLY A 117 -2.40 -12.96 20.83
N ASP A 118 -1.64 -14.05 20.99
CA ASP A 118 -0.34 -14.06 21.67
C ASP A 118 0.71 -13.48 20.70
N SER A 119 0.70 -12.17 20.44
CA SER A 119 1.62 -11.52 19.53
C SER A 119 3.05 -11.58 20.07
N ARG A 120 3.77 -12.66 19.75
CA ARG A 120 5.21 -12.78 19.99
C ARG A 120 5.94 -12.00 18.92
N LEU A 121 7.07 -11.40 19.30
CA LEU A 121 8.01 -10.87 18.34
C LEU A 121 8.58 -12.05 17.54
N THR A 122 8.40 -12.03 16.23
CA THR A 122 8.86 -13.09 15.32
C THR A 122 10.16 -12.71 14.63
N ASP A 123 10.37 -11.42 14.40
CA ASP A 123 11.45 -10.93 13.55
C ASP A 123 12.55 -10.24 14.35
N LYS A 124 13.80 -10.49 13.94
CA LYS A 124 14.95 -9.71 14.41
C LYS A 124 15.00 -8.41 13.61
N VAL A 125 14.62 -7.33 14.27
CA VAL A 125 14.63 -5.97 13.75
C VAL A 125 15.81 -5.20 14.36
N GLU A 126 16.56 -4.51 13.52
CA GLU A 126 17.61 -3.57 13.92
C GLU A 126 17.36 -2.23 13.22
N LEU A 127 17.29 -1.14 14.01
CA LEU A 127 16.97 0.20 13.55
C LEU A 127 18.05 1.16 14.02
N THR A 128 18.69 1.85 13.07
CA THR A 128 19.62 2.92 13.38
C THR A 128 18.99 4.26 13.03
N PHE A 129 18.79 5.10 14.05
CA PHE A 129 18.35 6.49 13.89
C PHE A 129 19.56 7.40 13.81
N GLY A 130 19.54 8.36 12.88
CA GLY A 130 20.63 9.29 12.67
C GLY A 130 20.52 10.05 11.36
N THR A 131 21.58 10.74 10.98
CA THR A 131 21.73 11.28 9.62
C THR A 131 22.39 10.23 8.72
N ALA A 132 22.38 10.46 7.40
CA ALA A 132 22.96 9.53 6.41
C ALA A 132 24.42 9.11 6.73
N ASN A 133 25.18 9.99 7.41
CA ASN A 133 26.59 9.77 7.72
C ASN A 133 26.87 9.59 9.21
N ARG A 134 25.86 9.68 10.09
CA ARG A 134 26.05 9.64 11.55
C ARG A 134 24.86 8.99 12.25
N GLY A 135 25.08 7.79 12.81
CA GLY A 135 24.15 7.14 13.71
C GLY A 135 24.11 7.82 15.08
N ILE A 136 22.93 7.91 15.66
CA ILE A 136 22.66 8.53 16.97
C ILE A 136 22.19 7.47 17.97
N LEU A 137 21.23 6.64 17.56
CA LEU A 137 20.59 5.64 18.41
C LEU A 137 20.44 4.34 17.62
N ASN A 138 20.82 3.21 18.22
CA ASN A 138 20.51 1.88 17.70
C ASN A 138 19.42 1.24 18.57
N ILE A 139 18.44 0.59 17.93
CA ILE A 139 17.42 -0.21 18.58
C ILE A 139 17.41 -1.59 17.94
N LYS A 140 17.63 -2.62 18.74
CA LYS A 140 17.68 -4.01 18.32
C LYS A 140 16.67 -4.84 19.08
N SER A 141 15.79 -5.55 18.39
CA SER A 141 14.85 -6.47 19.02
C SER A 141 15.53 -7.74 19.49
N ILE A 142 15.08 -8.27 20.62
CA ILE A 142 15.44 -9.58 21.19
C ILE A 142 14.14 -10.39 21.28
N PRO A 143 13.75 -11.11 20.19
CA PRO A 143 12.46 -11.80 20.10
C PRO A 143 12.22 -12.83 21.21
N ASP A 144 13.25 -13.59 21.58
CA ASP A 144 13.16 -14.71 22.54
C ASP A 144 12.60 -14.31 23.92
N ILE A 145 12.80 -13.05 24.31
CA ILE A 145 12.38 -12.49 25.60
C ILE A 145 11.47 -11.26 25.44
N ASN A 146 10.91 -11.07 24.24
CA ASN A 146 10.07 -9.93 23.88
C ASN A 146 10.62 -8.59 24.41
N SER A 147 11.86 -8.27 24.10
CA SER A 147 12.51 -7.03 24.57
C SER A 147 13.20 -6.31 23.42
N ILE A 148 13.56 -5.05 23.63
CA ILE A 148 14.46 -4.29 22.76
C ILE A 148 15.67 -3.84 23.57
N GLU A 149 16.83 -3.91 22.94
CA GLU A 149 18.06 -3.28 23.39
C GLU A 149 18.19 -1.93 22.67
N ILE A 150 18.51 -0.88 23.42
CA ILE A 150 18.63 0.48 22.92
C ILE A 150 20.00 0.99 23.33
N SER A 151 20.79 1.50 22.38
CA SER A 151 22.13 2.03 22.64
C SER A 151 22.37 3.36 21.93
N LEU A 152 23.04 4.28 22.63
CA LEU A 152 23.52 5.53 22.05
C LEU A 152 24.82 5.27 21.27
N ILE A 153 24.87 5.72 20.01
CA ILE A 153 26.05 5.57 19.14
C ILE A 153 26.99 6.78 19.24
N VAL A 154 26.56 7.85 19.92
CA VAL A 154 27.35 9.09 20.08
C VAL A 154 28.22 9.07 21.34
N GLU A 155 29.38 9.73 21.27
CA GLU A 155 30.27 9.89 22.43
C GLU A 155 29.65 10.85 23.47
N LYS A 156 29.90 10.59 24.76
CA LYS A 156 29.32 11.31 25.92
C LYS A 156 29.81 12.77 26.08
N SER A 157 30.37 13.41 25.06
CA SER A 157 30.66 14.84 25.17
C SER A 157 29.34 15.63 25.15
N ASP A 158 29.13 16.52 26.12
CA ASP A 158 27.85 17.20 26.34
C ASP A 158 27.35 18.00 25.11
N GLU A 159 28.21 18.30 24.14
CA GLU A 159 27.83 18.99 22.89
C GLU A 159 27.27 18.07 21.80
N GLU A 160 27.46 16.75 21.90
CA GLU A 160 27.08 15.79 20.86
C GLU A 160 25.84 14.94 21.19
N LEU A 161 25.35 15.01 22.43
CA LEU A 161 24.16 14.27 22.85
C LEU A 161 22.90 14.94 22.30
N PRO A 162 22.03 14.20 21.59
CA PRO A 162 20.73 14.72 21.18
C PRO A 162 19.89 15.14 22.40
N PRO A 163 18.96 16.10 22.27
CA PRO A 163 18.04 16.43 23.35
C PRO A 163 17.17 15.22 23.77
N LYS A 164 16.89 15.08 25.08
CA LYS A 164 16.13 13.94 25.62
C LYS A 164 14.79 13.68 24.91
N HIS A 165 14.05 14.75 24.58
CA HIS A 165 12.77 14.63 23.87
C HIS A 165 12.90 14.05 22.45
N VAL A 166 14.03 14.30 21.77
CA VAL A 166 14.32 13.73 20.45
C VAL A 166 14.59 12.23 20.58
N VAL A 167 15.39 11.83 21.58
CA VAL A 167 15.67 10.41 21.87
C VAL A 167 14.40 9.69 22.27
N GLU A 168 13.57 10.31 23.11
CA GLU A 168 12.27 9.78 23.48
C GLU A 168 11.44 9.48 22.22
N ASP A 169 11.26 10.45 21.32
CA ASP A 169 10.55 10.24 20.06
C ASP A 169 11.15 9.13 19.18
N MET A 170 12.48 9.01 19.11
CA MET A 170 13.15 7.91 18.41
C MET A 170 12.82 6.56 19.03
N ILE A 171 12.83 6.46 20.36
CA ILE A 171 12.50 5.22 21.08
C ILE A 171 11.03 4.86 20.88
N ARG A 172 10.11 5.84 21.00
CA ARG A 172 8.67 5.64 20.73
C ARG A 172 8.45 5.04 19.34
N ARG A 173 9.11 5.62 18.31
CA ARG A 173 9.08 5.11 16.94
C ARG A 173 9.73 3.74 16.80
N GLY A 174 10.82 3.48 17.51
CA GLY A 174 11.49 2.19 17.52
C GLY A 174 10.59 1.08 18.06
N ILE A 175 9.99 1.30 19.23
CA ILE A 175 9.00 0.39 19.84
C ILE A 175 7.87 0.12 18.85
N GLY A 176 7.30 1.18 18.26
CA GLY A 176 6.23 1.05 17.29
C GLY A 176 6.62 0.25 16.06
N ASN A 177 7.81 0.47 15.49
CA ASN A 177 8.26 -0.30 14.33
C ASN A 177 8.51 -1.78 14.65
N VAL A 178 9.03 -2.08 15.84
CA VAL A 178 9.29 -3.45 16.29
C VAL A 178 7.97 -4.19 16.57
N LEU A 179 7.04 -3.56 17.29
CA LEU A 179 5.73 -4.16 17.62
C LEU A 179 4.79 -4.24 16.43
N MET A 180 4.70 -3.18 15.62
CA MET A 180 3.81 -3.17 14.45
C MET A 180 4.39 -4.01 13.31
N GLY A 181 5.70 -4.19 13.23
CA GLY A 181 6.35 -5.01 12.21
C GLY A 181 5.86 -6.45 12.19
N SER A 182 5.59 -7.05 13.36
CA SER A 182 5.14 -8.44 13.47
C SER A 182 3.62 -8.62 13.26
N VAL A 183 2.83 -7.54 13.35
CA VAL A 183 1.36 -7.65 13.36
C VAL A 183 0.72 -6.96 12.15
N ILE A 184 1.36 -5.92 11.63
CA ILE A 184 0.82 -5.06 10.58
C ILE A 184 1.69 -5.17 9.33
N PRO A 185 1.13 -5.54 8.17
CA PRO A 185 1.92 -5.63 6.96
C PRO A 185 2.47 -4.25 6.56
N LYS A 186 3.63 -4.23 5.91
CA LYS A 186 4.22 -2.98 5.44
C LYS A 186 3.51 -2.56 4.15
N PRO A 187 2.81 -1.40 4.13
CA PRO A 187 2.08 -1.00 2.94
C PRO A 187 3.02 -0.40 1.88
N PHE A 188 2.84 -0.79 0.63
CA PHE A 188 3.30 -0.08 -0.55
C PHE A 188 2.08 0.27 -1.38
N LEU A 189 1.98 1.50 -1.87
CA LEU A 189 0.84 1.94 -2.69
C LEU A 189 1.31 2.33 -4.08
N ALA A 190 0.60 1.90 -5.11
CA ALA A 190 0.62 2.45 -6.45
C ALA A 190 -0.74 3.13 -6.70
N SER A 191 -0.78 4.46 -6.56
CA SER A 191 -1.98 5.31 -6.70
C SER A 191 -2.46 5.40 -8.15
N ALA A 192 -3.68 5.83 -8.40
CA ALA A 192 -4.18 6.06 -9.77
C ALA A 192 -3.37 7.15 -10.50
N GLU A 193 -2.85 8.13 -9.76
CA GLU A 193 -2.07 9.27 -10.26
C GLU A 193 -0.60 8.93 -10.57
N ARG A 194 -0.17 7.68 -10.33
CA ARG A 194 1.22 7.19 -10.55
C ARG A 194 1.77 7.51 -11.94
N THR A 195 0.92 7.50 -12.97
CA THR A 195 1.32 7.82 -14.34
C THR A 195 1.79 9.27 -14.46
N GLY A 196 1.11 10.21 -13.80
CA GLY A 196 1.51 11.61 -13.79
C GLY A 196 2.80 11.82 -13.00
N ALA A 197 2.92 11.19 -11.83
CA ALA A 197 4.12 11.27 -11.01
C ALA A 197 5.37 10.75 -11.76
N ALA A 198 5.23 9.70 -12.58
CA ALA A 198 6.31 9.17 -13.42
C ALA A 198 6.74 10.14 -14.54
N ILE A 199 5.81 10.92 -15.10
CA ILE A 199 6.10 11.89 -16.17
C ILE A 199 6.85 13.10 -15.61
N PHE A 200 6.42 13.62 -14.47
CA PHE A 200 6.91 14.89 -13.92
C PHE A 200 8.07 14.74 -12.92
N GLN A 201 8.71 13.56 -12.84
CA GLN A 201 9.81 13.27 -11.92
C GLN A 201 10.87 14.40 -11.89
N LYS A 202 11.36 14.83 -13.06
CA LYS A 202 12.42 15.86 -13.17
C LYS A 202 11.96 17.26 -12.71
N GLU A 203 10.74 17.66 -13.02
CA GLU A 203 10.19 18.97 -12.63
C GLU A 203 9.92 19.03 -11.12
N LEU A 204 9.45 17.91 -10.58
CA LEU A 204 9.24 17.70 -9.16
C LEU A 204 10.55 17.80 -8.37
N ASP A 205 11.67 17.31 -8.91
CA ASP A 205 12.99 17.44 -8.29
C ASP A 205 13.57 18.86 -8.38
N PHE A 206 13.39 19.53 -9.52
CA PHE A 206 13.83 20.92 -9.71
C PHE A 206 13.24 21.86 -8.65
N THR A 207 11.94 21.69 -8.35
CA THR A 207 11.25 22.51 -7.34
C THR A 207 11.84 22.34 -5.95
N ARG A 208 12.20 21.10 -5.56
CA ARG A 208 12.81 20.81 -4.27
C ARG A 208 14.24 21.35 -4.18
N ASN A 209 15.06 21.14 -5.20
CA ASN A 209 16.45 21.60 -5.20
C ASN A 209 16.53 23.12 -5.10
N ARG A 210 15.64 23.84 -5.80
CA ARG A 210 15.51 25.30 -5.68
C ARG A 210 15.10 25.74 -4.27
N LEU A 211 14.22 24.99 -3.60
CA LEU A 211 13.86 25.25 -2.20
C LEU A 211 15.04 25.04 -1.25
N ILE A 212 15.85 24.00 -1.48
CA ILE A 212 17.07 23.74 -0.69
C ILE A 212 18.10 24.86 -0.90
N GLU A 213 18.29 25.33 -2.14
CA GLU A 213 19.13 26.48 -2.45
C GLU A 213 18.65 27.76 -1.72
N MET A 214 17.33 28.00 -1.72
CA MET A 214 16.73 29.12 -0.98
C MET A 214 16.88 29.01 0.54
N LEU A 215 16.96 27.79 1.09
CA LEU A 215 17.23 27.53 2.51
C LEU A 215 18.72 27.64 2.88
N GLY A 216 19.61 27.42 1.91
CA GLY A 216 21.05 27.58 2.05
C GLY A 216 21.53 29.03 2.01
N ASP A 217 20.68 29.94 1.54
CA ASP A 217 20.97 31.37 1.50
C ASP A 217 20.81 32.02 2.89
N LYS A 218 21.94 32.24 3.57
CA LYS A 218 22.00 32.84 4.92
C LYS A 218 21.41 34.25 5.01
N SER A 219 21.09 34.88 3.90
CA SER A 219 20.52 36.24 3.82
C SER A 219 19.00 36.26 3.98
N ALA A 220 18.30 35.14 3.78
CA ALA A 220 16.86 35.07 3.88
C ALA A 220 16.44 34.76 5.33
N LYS A 221 15.77 35.72 6.00
CA LYS A 221 15.04 35.48 7.27
C LYS A 221 13.79 34.63 7.04
N LEU A 222 13.95 33.41 6.52
CA LEU A 222 12.86 32.46 6.31
C LEU A 222 13.07 31.29 7.26
N HIS A 223 12.12 31.07 8.18
CA HIS A 223 12.15 29.91 9.06
C HIS A 223 11.97 28.63 8.24
N PRO A 224 12.94 27.68 8.22
CA PRO A 224 12.88 26.46 7.40
C PRO A 224 11.60 25.64 7.61
N VAL A 225 11.07 25.66 8.83
CA VAL A 225 9.83 24.98 9.24
C VAL A 225 8.59 25.57 8.55
N GLN A 226 8.55 26.88 8.27
CA GLN A 226 7.43 27.52 7.57
C GLN A 226 7.42 27.22 6.06
N LEU A 227 8.57 26.93 5.45
CA LEU A 227 8.69 26.52 4.05
C LEU A 227 8.31 25.04 3.85
N LEU A 228 8.73 24.16 4.76
CA LEU A 228 8.34 22.74 4.75
C LEU A 228 6.84 22.55 4.98
N GLY A 229 6.22 23.39 5.83
CA GLY A 229 4.79 23.37 6.09
C GLY A 229 3.92 23.76 4.88
N LYS A 230 4.40 24.65 3.99
CA LYS A 230 3.60 25.15 2.86
C LYS A 230 3.31 24.10 1.78
N PHE A 231 4.18 23.11 1.58
CA PHE A 231 3.94 22.01 0.64
C PHE A 231 3.31 20.76 1.28
N SER A 232 3.11 20.76 2.60
CA SER A 232 2.63 19.58 3.33
C SER A 232 1.14 19.26 3.15
N GLY A 233 0.42 19.94 2.25
CA GLY A 233 -1.03 19.80 2.07
C GLY A 233 -1.56 19.98 0.64
N GLU A 234 -0.74 19.90 -0.42
CA GLU A 234 -1.25 20.06 -1.80
C GLU A 234 -1.84 18.78 -2.40
N TYR A 235 -1.41 17.61 -1.90
CA TYR A 235 -1.84 16.31 -2.41
C TYR A 235 -2.17 15.34 -1.28
N PRO A 236 -3.12 14.40 -1.49
CA PRO A 236 -3.34 13.29 -0.57
C PRO A 236 -2.03 12.53 -0.27
N ILE A 237 -1.92 11.98 0.94
CA ILE A 237 -0.70 11.28 1.39
C ILE A 237 -0.31 10.14 0.45
N ALA A 238 -1.30 9.44 -0.11
CA ALA A 238 -1.13 8.39 -1.10
C ALA A 238 -0.35 8.86 -2.35
N VAL A 239 -0.80 9.98 -2.92
CA VAL A 239 -0.19 10.60 -4.11
C VAL A 239 1.21 11.12 -3.77
N ARG A 240 1.35 11.80 -2.63
CA ARG A 240 2.65 12.30 -2.16
C ARG A 240 3.67 11.18 -2.01
N ARG A 241 3.27 10.04 -1.43
CA ARG A 241 4.15 8.87 -1.25
C ARG A 241 4.56 8.24 -2.57
N ASN A 242 3.69 8.22 -3.59
CA ASN A 242 4.06 7.82 -4.96
C ASN A 242 5.10 8.76 -5.56
N VAL A 243 4.87 10.08 -5.46
CA VAL A 243 5.84 11.08 -5.92
C VAL A 243 7.19 10.90 -5.24
N ASP A 244 7.20 10.75 -3.91
CA ASP A 244 8.43 10.53 -3.14
C ASP A 244 9.14 9.24 -3.58
N PHE A 245 8.40 8.16 -3.80
CA PHE A 245 8.97 6.91 -4.31
C PHE A 245 9.61 7.06 -5.68
N ILE A 246 8.94 7.74 -6.62
CA ILE A 246 9.45 7.98 -7.97
C ILE A 246 10.74 8.81 -7.95
N ARG A 247 10.84 9.80 -7.06
CA ARG A 247 12.06 10.58 -6.86
C ARG A 247 13.21 9.74 -6.28
N GLU A 248 12.89 8.74 -5.46
CA GLU A 248 13.88 7.85 -4.85
C GLU A 248 14.35 6.72 -5.77
N LEU A 249 13.71 6.51 -6.93
CA LEU A 249 14.04 5.42 -7.86
C LEU A 249 15.53 5.28 -8.19
N PRO A 250 16.29 6.36 -8.47
CA PRO A 250 17.73 6.25 -8.75
C PRO A 250 18.49 5.62 -7.57
N ASN A 251 18.11 5.94 -6.33
CA ASN A 251 18.79 5.52 -5.12
C ASN A 251 18.40 4.10 -4.67
N ILE A 252 17.17 3.65 -4.95
CA ILE A 252 16.72 2.32 -4.53
C ILE A 252 17.24 1.20 -5.43
N THR A 253 17.76 1.51 -6.63
CA THR A 253 18.26 0.52 -7.59
C THR A 253 19.39 -0.36 -7.06
N HIS A 254 20.12 0.11 -6.04
CA HIS A 254 21.17 -0.65 -5.35
C HIS A 254 20.62 -1.76 -4.42
N ARG A 255 19.32 -1.76 -4.14
CA ARG A 255 18.66 -2.77 -3.30
C ARG A 255 18.10 -3.89 -4.16
N GLU A 256 18.12 -5.10 -3.63
CA GLU A 256 17.53 -6.27 -4.27
C GLU A 256 16.42 -6.84 -3.40
N SER A 257 15.23 -6.99 -3.96
CA SER A 257 14.10 -7.63 -3.28
C SER A 257 14.28 -9.15 -3.17
N PHE A 258 13.48 -9.80 -2.32
CA PHE A 258 13.49 -11.27 -2.28
C PHE A 258 12.97 -11.89 -3.59
N ILE A 259 12.09 -11.18 -4.31
CA ILE A 259 11.57 -11.61 -5.61
C ILE A 259 12.71 -11.66 -6.63
N LEU A 260 13.55 -10.61 -6.70
CA LEU A 260 14.68 -10.59 -7.63
C LEU A 260 15.67 -11.74 -7.36
N LYS A 261 15.87 -12.11 -6.09
CA LYS A 261 16.79 -13.17 -5.69
C LYS A 261 16.23 -14.57 -5.92
N ASN A 262 14.96 -14.78 -5.59
CA ASN A 262 14.39 -16.12 -5.44
C ASN A 262 13.31 -16.47 -6.47
N HIS A 263 12.70 -15.48 -7.12
CA HIS A 263 11.55 -15.63 -8.03
C HIS A 263 11.71 -14.82 -9.33
N PRO A 264 12.77 -15.08 -10.12
CA PRO A 264 13.03 -14.34 -11.37
C PRO A 264 11.96 -14.58 -12.44
N ASP A 265 11.23 -15.70 -12.37
CA ASP A 265 10.11 -16.03 -13.24
C ASP A 265 8.95 -15.04 -13.13
N LEU A 266 8.73 -14.47 -11.94
CA LEU A 266 7.74 -13.42 -11.71
C LEU A 266 8.16 -12.09 -12.37
N LEU A 267 9.46 -11.78 -12.35
CA LEU A 267 9.99 -10.60 -13.05
C LEU A 267 9.91 -10.74 -14.57
N GLU A 268 10.09 -11.96 -15.10
CA GLU A 268 9.85 -12.23 -16.53
C GLU A 268 8.34 -12.14 -16.86
N ALA A 269 7.45 -12.62 -16.00
CA ALA A 269 6.00 -12.41 -16.19
C ALA A 269 5.64 -10.91 -16.21
N PHE A 270 6.24 -10.10 -15.34
CA PHE A 270 6.06 -8.66 -15.35
C PHE A 270 6.64 -7.99 -16.62
N LYS A 271 7.79 -8.44 -17.09
CA LYS A 271 8.41 -8.01 -18.34
C LYS A 271 7.52 -8.30 -19.56
N ASP A 272 6.81 -9.43 -19.56
CA ASP A 272 5.84 -9.78 -20.60
C ASP A 272 4.58 -8.90 -20.57
N ILE A 273 4.19 -8.39 -19.39
CA ILE A 273 3.09 -7.43 -19.25
C ILE A 273 3.46 -6.08 -19.88
N ILE A 274 4.65 -5.56 -19.56
CA ILE A 274 5.09 -4.25 -20.06
C ILE A 274 5.65 -4.32 -21.49
N GLY A 275 6.07 -5.51 -21.95
CA GLY A 275 6.64 -5.75 -23.28
C GLY A 275 8.11 -5.34 -23.41
N GLY A 276 8.87 -5.33 -22.31
CA GLY A 276 10.23 -4.80 -22.24
C GLY A 276 10.75 -4.70 -20.81
N GLU A 277 11.79 -3.89 -20.59
CA GLU A 277 12.42 -3.74 -19.27
C GLU A 277 12.71 -2.28 -18.91
N TYR A 278 12.65 -1.96 -17.61
CA TYR A 278 13.17 -0.69 -17.09
C TYR A 278 14.66 -0.81 -16.76
N LYS A 279 15.41 0.23 -17.10
CA LYS A 279 16.83 0.40 -16.77
C LYS A 279 17.07 1.80 -16.26
N VAL A 280 17.99 1.94 -15.32
CA VAL A 280 18.44 3.24 -14.82
C VAL A 280 19.80 3.54 -15.43
N SER A 281 19.92 4.70 -16.06
CA SER A 281 21.17 5.18 -16.65
C SER A 281 22.17 5.58 -15.56
N LYS A 282 23.42 5.81 -15.92
CA LYS A 282 24.44 6.29 -14.97
C LYS A 282 24.09 7.64 -14.35
N ASP A 283 23.30 8.44 -15.06
CA ASP A 283 22.87 9.77 -14.63
C ASP A 283 21.56 9.70 -13.79
N GLY A 284 21.12 8.50 -13.41
CA GLY A 284 19.90 8.28 -12.63
C GLY A 284 18.61 8.34 -13.44
N GLU A 285 18.68 8.52 -14.76
CA GLU A 285 17.50 8.60 -15.61
C GLU A 285 16.91 7.20 -15.88
N ILE A 286 15.60 7.08 -15.73
CA ILE A 286 14.88 5.85 -16.02
C ILE A 286 14.58 5.76 -17.52
N GLN A 287 15.01 4.66 -18.12
CA GLN A 287 14.82 4.32 -19.53
C GLN A 287 14.03 3.02 -19.65
N TYR A 288 13.12 3.00 -20.62
CA TYR A 288 12.41 1.81 -21.04
C TYR A 288 13.04 1.22 -22.30
N HIS A 289 13.28 -0.08 -22.27
CA HIS A 289 13.88 -0.84 -23.35
C HIS A 289 12.86 -1.87 -23.87
N PRO A 290 12.22 -1.62 -25.03
CA PRO A 290 11.25 -2.55 -25.61
C PRO A 290 11.87 -3.90 -25.94
N ALA A 291 11.16 -4.99 -25.66
CA ALA A 291 11.59 -6.34 -26.03
C ALA A 291 11.65 -6.54 -27.56
N SER A 292 10.75 -5.86 -28.29
CA SER A 292 10.67 -5.91 -29.76
C SER A 292 11.91 -5.33 -30.45
N ASN A 293 12.59 -4.36 -29.84
CA ASN A 293 13.81 -3.78 -30.39
C ASN A 293 14.75 -3.28 -29.27
N LYS A 294 15.71 -4.13 -28.89
CA LYS A 294 16.70 -3.86 -27.84
C LYS A 294 17.63 -2.67 -28.13
N ARG A 295 17.65 -2.13 -29.36
CA ARG A 295 18.46 -0.94 -29.70
C ARG A 295 17.75 0.35 -29.32
N ILE A 296 16.43 0.34 -29.22
CA ILE A 296 15.65 1.51 -28.83
C ILE A 296 15.74 1.67 -27.32
N LYS A 297 16.05 2.89 -26.88
CA LYS A 297 15.99 3.32 -25.48
C LYS A 297 15.06 4.52 -25.44
N LEU A 298 13.97 4.38 -24.70
CA LEU A 298 12.97 5.43 -24.57
C LEU A 298 13.08 6.01 -23.17
N SER A 299 13.03 7.34 -23.06
CA SER A 299 12.69 7.97 -21.79
C SER A 299 11.27 7.57 -21.36
N LEU A 300 10.91 7.77 -20.10
CA LEU A 300 9.55 7.52 -19.64
C LEU A 300 8.51 8.33 -20.44
N VAL A 301 8.84 9.56 -20.83
CA VAL A 301 7.97 10.45 -21.62
C VAL A 301 7.78 9.97 -23.06
N GLU A 302 8.67 9.13 -23.58
CA GLU A 302 8.55 8.52 -24.91
C GLU A 302 7.91 7.13 -24.87
N SER A 303 7.83 6.50 -23.70
CA SER A 303 7.24 5.16 -23.50
C SER A 303 5.70 5.18 -23.50
N SER A 304 5.04 4.02 -23.67
CA SER A 304 3.57 3.97 -23.65
C SER A 304 3.00 4.29 -22.26
N SER A 305 1.73 4.71 -22.20
CA SER A 305 1.05 4.99 -20.92
C SER A 305 0.97 3.77 -20.02
N ALA A 306 0.79 2.56 -20.58
CA ALA A 306 0.86 1.29 -19.85
C ALA A 306 2.21 1.13 -19.13
N VAL A 307 3.32 1.34 -19.85
CA VAL A 307 4.68 1.25 -19.30
C VAL A 307 4.89 2.29 -18.20
N ARG A 308 4.37 3.52 -18.33
CA ARG A 308 4.49 4.53 -17.26
C ARG A 308 3.68 4.13 -16.02
N SER A 309 2.46 3.64 -16.23
CA SER A 309 1.54 3.28 -15.13
C SER A 309 2.03 2.09 -14.30
N LEU A 310 2.85 1.20 -14.87
CA LEU A 310 3.36 0.01 -14.16
C LEU A 310 4.77 0.22 -13.56
N LEU A 311 5.34 1.43 -13.70
CA LEU A 311 6.68 1.75 -13.21
C LEU A 311 6.85 1.43 -11.73
N ASP A 312 5.94 1.92 -10.88
CA ASP A 312 6.00 1.77 -9.43
C ASP A 312 5.97 0.29 -9.02
N ILE A 313 5.11 -0.49 -9.66
CA ILE A 313 4.98 -1.93 -9.43
C ILE A 313 6.27 -2.63 -9.86
N GLY A 314 6.82 -2.31 -11.03
CA GLY A 314 8.07 -2.91 -11.51
C GLY A 314 9.26 -2.67 -10.57
N PHE A 315 9.42 -1.44 -10.09
CA PHE A 315 10.48 -1.10 -9.14
C PHE A 315 10.22 -1.68 -7.74
N TYR A 316 8.96 -1.72 -7.30
CA TYR A 316 8.59 -2.41 -6.07
C TYR A 316 9.01 -3.88 -6.11
N LEU A 317 8.60 -4.60 -7.16
CA LEU A 317 8.90 -6.02 -7.34
C LEU A 317 10.40 -6.29 -7.34
N ARG A 318 11.20 -5.43 -8.01
CA ARG A 318 12.64 -5.65 -8.17
C ARG A 318 13.48 -5.22 -6.96
N HIS A 319 13.09 -4.14 -6.27
CA HIS A 319 13.98 -3.45 -5.33
C HIS A 319 13.43 -3.29 -3.91
N VAL A 320 12.12 -3.44 -3.70
CA VAL A 320 11.46 -3.08 -2.44
C VAL A 320 10.79 -4.26 -1.76
N ALA A 321 10.16 -5.14 -2.53
CA ALA A 321 9.29 -6.19 -2.02
C ALA A 321 9.98 -7.06 -0.96
N ALA A 322 9.28 -7.27 0.14
CA ALA A 322 9.65 -8.17 1.23
C ALA A 322 8.48 -9.14 1.54
N PRO A 323 8.76 -10.35 2.07
CA PRO A 323 7.70 -11.26 2.50
C PRO A 323 6.79 -10.60 3.54
N GLY A 324 5.47 -10.81 3.44
CA GLY A 324 4.49 -10.22 4.36
C GLY A 324 4.13 -8.74 4.09
N ASP A 325 4.71 -8.11 3.06
CA ASP A 325 4.30 -6.78 2.60
C ASP A 325 2.82 -6.77 2.16
N LEU A 326 2.23 -5.57 2.15
CA LEU A 326 0.92 -5.29 1.54
C LEU A 326 1.11 -4.39 0.30
N LEU A 327 1.03 -4.96 -0.89
CA LEU A 327 0.98 -4.23 -2.15
C LEU A 327 -0.45 -3.74 -2.41
N MET A 328 -0.64 -2.43 -2.35
CA MET A 328 -1.90 -1.75 -2.65
C MET A 328 -1.80 -1.12 -4.04
N VAL A 329 -2.77 -1.37 -4.93
CA VAL A 329 -2.81 -0.79 -6.28
C VAL A 329 -4.20 -0.23 -6.56
N ASP A 330 -4.29 1.07 -6.79
CA ASP A 330 -5.54 1.73 -7.18
C ASP A 330 -5.70 1.65 -8.70
N GLU A 331 -6.78 1.05 -9.18
CA GLU A 331 -7.07 0.87 -10.62
C GLU A 331 -5.87 0.35 -11.43
N PRO A 332 -5.41 -0.89 -11.19
CA PRO A 332 -4.29 -1.50 -11.93
C PRO A 332 -4.55 -1.59 -13.44
N GLU A 333 -5.80 -1.60 -13.88
CA GLU A 333 -6.23 -1.65 -15.28
C GLU A 333 -5.99 -0.36 -16.08
N LEU A 334 -5.73 0.77 -15.41
CA LEU A 334 -5.56 2.05 -16.11
C LEU A 334 -4.47 1.94 -17.18
N ASN A 335 -4.82 2.34 -18.41
CA ASN A 335 -3.97 2.28 -19.61
C ASN A 335 -3.61 0.87 -20.10
N LEU A 336 -4.18 -0.20 -19.56
CA LEU A 336 -3.88 -1.57 -19.98
C LEU A 336 -4.91 -2.12 -20.98
N HIS A 337 -4.40 -2.80 -22.01
CA HIS A 337 -5.23 -3.64 -22.88
C HIS A 337 -5.83 -4.81 -22.08
N PRO A 338 -7.04 -5.32 -22.41
CA PRO A 338 -7.67 -6.44 -21.71
C PRO A 338 -6.75 -7.66 -21.50
N GLU A 339 -5.92 -8.00 -22.48
CA GLU A 339 -4.93 -9.07 -22.35
C GLU A 339 -3.94 -8.83 -21.19
N ASN A 340 -3.44 -7.60 -21.06
CA ASN A 340 -2.52 -7.23 -19.99
C ASN A 340 -3.23 -7.09 -18.63
N GLN A 341 -4.52 -6.72 -18.61
CA GLN A 341 -5.32 -6.76 -17.39
C GLN A 341 -5.41 -8.19 -16.83
N ARG A 342 -5.62 -9.19 -17.69
CA ARG A 342 -5.58 -10.62 -17.31
C ARG A 342 -4.20 -11.01 -16.77
N ARG A 343 -3.12 -10.66 -17.47
CA ARG A 343 -1.76 -10.96 -17.00
C ARG A 343 -1.43 -10.31 -15.65
N VAL A 344 -1.88 -9.08 -15.41
CA VAL A 344 -1.73 -8.40 -14.11
C VAL A 344 -2.52 -9.13 -13.01
N ALA A 345 -3.72 -9.64 -13.30
CA ALA A 345 -4.47 -10.46 -12.35
C ALA A 345 -3.71 -11.76 -11.97
N ARG A 346 -3.10 -12.43 -12.95
CA ARG A 346 -2.23 -13.61 -12.70
C ARG A 346 -1.01 -13.25 -11.87
N LEU A 347 -0.36 -12.12 -12.16
CA LEU A 347 0.77 -11.60 -11.37
C LEU A 347 0.37 -11.40 -9.90
N PHE A 348 -0.78 -10.77 -9.64
CA PHE A 348 -1.27 -10.60 -8.27
C PHE A 348 -1.53 -11.93 -7.56
N ALA A 349 -2.08 -12.91 -8.26
CA ALA A 349 -2.27 -14.25 -7.69
C ALA A 349 -0.93 -14.91 -7.30
N GLN A 350 0.09 -14.78 -8.14
CA GLN A 350 1.43 -15.28 -7.82
C GLN A 350 2.01 -14.58 -6.59
N LEU A 351 1.88 -13.26 -6.47
CA LEU A 351 2.35 -12.51 -5.31
C LEU A 351 1.66 -12.96 -4.01
N VAL A 352 0.34 -13.19 -4.07
CA VAL A 352 -0.46 -13.73 -2.96
C VAL A 352 0.04 -15.11 -2.54
N ASN A 353 0.39 -15.97 -3.50
CA ASN A 353 0.93 -17.29 -3.21
C ASN A 353 2.37 -17.27 -2.67
N LEU A 354 3.12 -16.20 -2.93
CA LEU A 354 4.43 -15.94 -2.32
C LEU A 354 4.37 -15.29 -0.93
N GLY A 355 3.16 -15.01 -0.42
CA GLY A 355 2.97 -14.40 0.89
C GLY A 355 3.06 -12.88 0.91
N ILE A 356 2.96 -12.22 -0.25
CA ILE A 356 2.69 -10.78 -0.33
C ILE A 356 1.18 -10.58 -0.35
N LYS A 357 0.67 -9.77 0.57
CA LYS A 357 -0.74 -9.38 0.57
C LYS A 357 -0.97 -8.38 -0.55
N VAL A 358 -2.07 -8.52 -1.27
CA VAL A 358 -2.44 -7.63 -2.37
C VAL A 358 -3.79 -6.99 -2.05
N PHE A 359 -3.86 -5.67 -2.16
CA PHE A 359 -5.10 -4.90 -2.10
C PHE A 359 -5.26 -4.18 -3.43
N ILE A 360 -6.36 -4.38 -4.14
CA ILE A 360 -6.65 -3.59 -5.34
C ILE A 360 -8.02 -2.92 -5.28
N THR A 361 -8.14 -1.77 -5.92
CA THR A 361 -9.43 -1.29 -6.40
C THR A 361 -9.53 -1.52 -7.88
N THR A 362 -10.71 -1.79 -8.40
CA THR A 362 -10.86 -1.99 -9.85
C THR A 362 -12.27 -1.70 -10.34
N HIS A 363 -12.37 -1.25 -11.58
CA HIS A 363 -13.58 -1.23 -12.39
C HIS A 363 -13.48 -2.23 -13.57
N SER A 364 -12.47 -3.10 -13.58
CA SER A 364 -12.23 -4.06 -14.66
C SER A 364 -12.93 -5.41 -14.40
N ASP A 365 -13.93 -5.69 -15.23
CA ASP A 365 -14.50 -7.03 -15.36
C ASP A 365 -13.47 -8.07 -15.84
N TYR A 366 -12.48 -7.67 -16.66
CA TYR A 366 -11.43 -8.59 -17.12
C TYR A 366 -10.54 -9.08 -15.97
N ILE A 367 -10.21 -8.22 -15.01
CA ILE A 367 -9.46 -8.61 -13.82
C ILE A 367 -10.29 -9.59 -12.98
N ILE A 368 -11.55 -9.26 -12.71
CA ILE A 368 -12.44 -10.12 -11.91
C ILE A 368 -12.63 -11.49 -12.57
N LYS A 369 -12.89 -11.54 -13.88
CA LYS A 369 -13.05 -12.79 -14.64
C LYS A 369 -11.79 -13.64 -14.67
N GLU A 370 -10.62 -13.02 -14.78
CA GLU A 370 -9.37 -13.78 -14.73
C GLU A 370 -9.14 -14.35 -13.33
N LEU A 371 -9.39 -13.59 -12.27
CA LEU A 371 -9.32 -14.09 -10.89
C LEU A 371 -10.32 -15.23 -10.64
N ASN A 372 -11.55 -15.14 -11.19
CA ASN A 372 -12.51 -16.23 -11.16
C ASN A 372 -11.96 -17.48 -11.84
N THR A 373 -11.31 -17.34 -12.98
CA THR A 373 -10.66 -18.47 -13.67
C THR A 373 -9.62 -19.13 -12.76
N LEU A 374 -8.76 -18.34 -12.11
CA LEU A 374 -7.74 -18.86 -11.18
C LEU A 374 -8.33 -19.54 -9.94
N ILE A 375 -9.46 -19.03 -9.43
CA ILE A 375 -10.20 -19.66 -8.33
C ILE A 375 -10.85 -20.97 -8.78
N MET A 376 -11.49 -20.98 -9.96
CA MET A 376 -12.19 -22.16 -10.47
C MET A 376 -11.23 -23.29 -10.83
N LEU A 377 -10.03 -22.97 -11.32
CA LEU A 377 -8.96 -23.97 -11.59
C LEU A 377 -8.51 -24.70 -10.32
N ASN A 378 -8.68 -24.11 -9.14
CA ASN A 378 -8.35 -24.74 -7.85
C ASN A 378 -9.18 -25.99 -7.54
N GLN A 379 -10.31 -26.20 -8.22
CA GLN A 379 -11.08 -27.46 -8.12
C GLN A 379 -10.26 -28.68 -8.54
N GLY A 380 -9.25 -28.50 -9.40
CA GLY A 380 -8.37 -29.56 -9.88
C GLY A 380 -9.09 -30.62 -10.72
N GLY A 381 -8.51 -31.82 -10.74
CA GLY A 381 -8.96 -32.92 -11.60
C GLY A 381 -8.33 -32.89 -13.00
N GLU A 382 -8.34 -34.04 -13.67
CA GLU A 382 -7.63 -34.27 -14.93
C GLU A 382 -8.05 -33.28 -16.04
N ARG A 383 -9.36 -33.05 -16.19
CA ARG A 383 -9.90 -32.11 -17.18
C ARG A 383 -9.41 -30.68 -16.99
N LEU A 384 -9.40 -30.18 -15.75
CA LEU A 384 -9.00 -28.80 -15.47
C LEU A 384 -7.48 -28.62 -15.53
N ARG A 385 -6.69 -29.63 -15.15
CA ARG A 385 -5.23 -29.62 -15.35
C ARG A 385 -4.87 -29.57 -16.83
N ALA A 386 -5.51 -30.40 -17.67
CA ALA A 386 -5.32 -30.37 -19.11
C ALA A 386 -5.73 -29.02 -19.73
N LEU A 387 -6.79 -28.38 -19.22
CA LEU A 387 -7.18 -27.03 -19.63
C LEU A 387 -6.12 -25.99 -19.22
N ALA A 388 -5.65 -26.03 -17.98
CA ALA A 388 -4.63 -25.13 -17.47
C ALA A 388 -3.34 -25.21 -18.31
N GLU A 389 -2.87 -26.42 -18.62
CA GLU A 389 -1.71 -26.65 -19.48
C GLU A 389 -1.92 -26.08 -20.89
N ARG A 390 -3.09 -26.34 -21.51
CA ARG A 390 -3.40 -25.87 -22.87
C ARG A 390 -3.44 -24.34 -22.96
N GLU A 391 -4.01 -23.69 -21.96
CA GLU A 391 -4.16 -22.22 -21.91
C GLU A 391 -2.98 -21.53 -21.19
N SER A 392 -1.90 -22.26 -20.90
CA SER A 392 -0.67 -21.76 -20.28
C SER A 392 -0.88 -21.09 -18.91
N TYR A 393 -1.75 -21.66 -18.08
CA TYR A 393 -1.86 -21.34 -16.66
C TYR A 393 -0.82 -22.12 -15.86
N ARG A 394 -0.27 -21.48 -14.82
CA ARG A 394 0.72 -22.10 -13.94
C ARG A 394 0.10 -22.44 -12.59
N ASP A 395 0.58 -23.50 -11.94
CA ASP A 395 0.15 -23.86 -10.59
C ASP A 395 0.38 -22.72 -9.58
N SER A 396 1.43 -21.91 -9.78
CA SER A 396 1.72 -20.74 -8.93
C SER A 396 0.68 -19.61 -9.05
N GLU A 397 -0.19 -19.64 -10.06
CA GLU A 397 -1.26 -18.66 -10.29
C GLU A 397 -2.59 -19.08 -9.65
N ILE A 398 -2.73 -20.34 -9.22
CA ILE A 398 -4.00 -20.87 -8.69
C ILE A 398 -4.36 -20.17 -7.36
N LEU A 399 -5.62 -19.75 -7.22
CA LEU A 399 -6.11 -19.04 -6.04
C LEU A 399 -7.07 -19.89 -5.20
N HIS A 400 -6.81 -19.96 -3.91
CA HIS A 400 -7.76 -20.53 -2.96
C HIS A 400 -8.84 -19.49 -2.61
N PRO A 401 -10.14 -19.84 -2.67
CA PRO A 401 -11.23 -18.91 -2.33
C PRO A 401 -11.06 -18.23 -0.96
N GLU A 402 -10.55 -18.98 0.02
CA GLU A 402 -10.36 -18.52 1.40
C GLU A 402 -9.34 -17.38 1.53
N LYS A 403 -8.41 -17.24 0.57
CA LYS A 403 -7.41 -16.16 0.53
C LYS A 403 -7.99 -14.85 -0.02
N VAL A 404 -9.13 -14.91 -0.71
CA VAL A 404 -9.71 -13.78 -1.45
C VAL A 404 -10.83 -13.14 -0.65
N ARG A 405 -10.87 -11.81 -0.64
CA ARG A 405 -11.96 -11.00 -0.10
C ARG A 405 -12.34 -9.96 -1.13
N VAL A 406 -13.61 -9.93 -1.52
CA VAL A 406 -14.11 -8.97 -2.51
C VAL A 406 -15.24 -8.16 -1.90
N TYR A 407 -15.20 -6.86 -2.13
CA TYR A 407 -16.17 -5.89 -1.66
C TYR A 407 -16.65 -5.04 -2.83
N ILE A 408 -17.96 -4.95 -2.99
CA ILE A 408 -18.62 -4.15 -4.01
C ILE A 408 -19.00 -2.80 -3.42
N ALA A 409 -18.50 -1.72 -3.99
CA ALA A 409 -18.84 -0.35 -3.65
C ALA A 409 -20.14 0.05 -4.38
N GLU A 410 -21.25 0.04 -3.66
CA GLU A 410 -22.59 0.26 -4.21
C GLU A 410 -23.57 0.84 -3.18
N GLU A 411 -24.73 1.30 -3.67
CA GLU A 411 -25.84 1.66 -2.78
C GLU A 411 -26.56 0.41 -2.28
N ALA A 412 -26.53 0.19 -0.97
CA ALA A 412 -27.23 -0.91 -0.34
C ALA A 412 -28.04 -0.45 0.88
N LEU A 413 -29.02 -1.28 1.27
CA LEU A 413 -29.80 -1.07 2.50
C LEU A 413 -29.00 -1.58 3.71
N VAL A 414 -28.37 -0.64 4.44
CA VAL A 414 -27.52 -0.93 5.60
C VAL A 414 -28.19 -0.45 6.88
N LYS A 415 -28.07 -1.23 7.96
CA LYS A 415 -28.44 -0.77 9.31
C LYS A 415 -27.26 0.01 9.89
N LEU A 416 -27.36 1.34 9.86
CA LEU A 416 -26.33 2.22 10.42
C LEU A 416 -26.22 2.05 11.94
N ASP A 417 -25.06 2.36 12.50
CA ASP A 417 -24.84 2.27 13.94
C ASP A 417 -25.80 3.18 14.71
N GLY A 418 -26.48 2.62 15.70
CA GLY A 418 -27.50 3.32 16.48
C GLY A 418 -28.85 3.51 15.78
N ALA A 419 -28.98 3.13 14.49
CA ALA A 419 -30.24 3.24 13.76
C ALA A 419 -31.18 2.06 14.03
N GLN A 420 -32.49 2.34 14.14
CA GLN A 420 -33.51 1.30 14.26
C GLN A 420 -33.93 0.68 12.92
N ARG A 421 -33.79 1.43 11.82
CA ARG A 421 -34.18 1.00 10.46
C ARG A 421 -32.97 0.99 9.54
N LYS A 422 -33.05 0.17 8.48
CA LYS A 422 -32.06 0.19 7.40
C LYS A 422 -32.26 1.44 6.55
N THR A 423 -31.17 2.04 6.11
CA THR A 423 -31.15 3.20 5.23
C THR A 423 -30.40 2.83 3.95
N LYS A 424 -30.88 3.31 2.80
CA LYS A 424 -30.17 3.12 1.54
C LYS A 424 -29.05 4.15 1.47
N CYS A 425 -27.80 3.68 1.38
CA CYS A 425 -26.63 4.54 1.27
C CYS A 425 -25.49 3.83 0.58
N GLN A 426 -24.51 4.59 0.10
CA GLN A 426 -23.26 4.06 -0.42
C GLN A 426 -22.45 3.39 0.70
N THR A 427 -22.05 2.14 0.47
CA THR A 427 -21.32 1.27 1.39
C THR A 427 -20.42 0.31 0.61
N LEU A 428 -19.66 -0.51 1.31
CA LEU A 428 -19.03 -1.70 0.76
C LEU A 428 -19.83 -2.94 1.17
N VAL A 429 -20.24 -3.74 0.19
CA VAL A 429 -20.96 -5.02 0.39
C VAL A 429 -20.00 -6.16 0.07
N GLN A 430 -19.84 -7.11 0.98
CA GLN A 430 -18.99 -8.28 0.70
C GLN A 430 -19.64 -9.16 -0.37
N ALA A 431 -18.89 -9.50 -1.41
CA ALA A 431 -19.33 -10.44 -2.44
C ALA A 431 -19.16 -11.88 -1.97
N ASP A 432 -20.05 -12.75 -2.43
CA ASP A 432 -19.95 -14.19 -2.24
C ASP A 432 -18.87 -14.76 -3.16
N ILE A 433 -18.07 -15.69 -2.63
CA ILE A 433 -16.98 -16.36 -3.36
C ILE A 433 -17.17 -17.85 -3.22
N ASP A 434 -17.48 -18.51 -4.32
CA ASP A 434 -17.64 -19.96 -4.39
C ASP A 434 -16.48 -20.61 -5.14
N SER A 435 -16.09 -21.80 -4.69
CA SER A 435 -15.00 -22.56 -5.31
C SER A 435 -15.27 -23.01 -6.76
N LYS A 436 -16.54 -23.11 -7.16
CA LYS A 436 -16.97 -23.56 -8.48
C LYS A 436 -17.44 -22.43 -9.39
N LEU A 437 -18.11 -21.44 -8.82
CA LEU A 437 -18.70 -20.31 -9.56
C LEU A 437 -17.82 -19.05 -9.54
N GLY A 438 -16.81 -18.99 -8.67
CA GLY A 438 -15.95 -17.82 -8.49
C GLY A 438 -16.61 -16.72 -7.65
N ILE A 439 -16.20 -15.48 -7.88
CA ILE A 439 -16.66 -14.26 -7.26
C ILE A 439 -17.95 -13.80 -7.95
N GLU A 440 -19.01 -13.57 -7.17
CA GLU A 440 -20.26 -12.97 -7.64
C GLU A 440 -20.16 -11.42 -7.64
N ALA A 441 -19.69 -10.84 -8.76
CA ALA A 441 -19.42 -9.40 -8.87
C ALA A 441 -20.54 -8.62 -9.57
N ARG A 442 -21.69 -8.48 -8.89
CA ARG A 442 -22.93 -7.86 -9.41
C ARG A 442 -22.80 -6.46 -9.99
N SER A 443 -21.75 -5.72 -9.62
CA SER A 443 -21.54 -4.35 -10.12
C SER A 443 -21.32 -4.25 -11.63
N PHE A 444 -20.89 -5.33 -12.29
CA PHE A 444 -20.60 -5.35 -13.72
C PHE A 444 -21.73 -5.95 -14.54
N ASP A 445 -22.49 -6.89 -13.96
CA ASP A 445 -23.48 -7.72 -14.65
C ASP A 445 -24.53 -6.88 -15.37
N LYS A 446 -25.11 -5.88 -14.70
CA LYS A 446 -26.17 -5.05 -15.29
C LYS A 446 -25.74 -4.38 -16.60
N THR A 447 -24.54 -3.79 -16.64
CA THR A 447 -24.05 -3.10 -17.84
C THR A 447 -23.79 -4.09 -18.97
N ILE A 448 -23.21 -5.25 -18.65
CA ILE A 448 -22.91 -6.31 -19.63
C ILE A 448 -24.21 -6.90 -20.18
N GLU A 449 -25.18 -7.20 -19.31
CA GLU A 449 -26.51 -7.71 -19.68
C GLU A 449 -27.28 -6.70 -20.53
N ASP A 450 -27.28 -5.42 -20.16
CA ASP A 450 -27.91 -4.36 -20.95
C ASP A 450 -27.27 -4.25 -22.33
N MET A 451 -25.94 -4.32 -22.43
CA MET A 451 -25.23 -4.31 -23.71
C MET A 451 -25.57 -5.55 -24.56
N ASN A 452 -25.53 -6.74 -23.97
CA ASN A 452 -25.84 -7.98 -24.66
C ASN A 452 -27.29 -7.95 -25.17
N ARG A 453 -28.26 -7.53 -24.35
CA ARG A 453 -29.66 -7.38 -24.75
C ARG A 453 -29.80 -6.45 -25.96
N ILE A 454 -29.15 -5.28 -25.93
CA ILE A 454 -29.21 -4.32 -27.04
C ILE A 454 -28.60 -4.93 -28.32
N GLN A 455 -27.48 -5.63 -28.20
CA GLN A 455 -26.81 -6.25 -29.35
C GLN A 455 -27.61 -7.43 -29.91
N GLU A 456 -28.19 -8.25 -29.04
CA GLU A 456 -29.09 -9.33 -29.42
C GLU A 456 -30.31 -8.79 -30.17
N GLU A 457 -30.91 -7.70 -29.70
CA GLU A 457 -32.01 -7.03 -30.40
C GLU A 457 -31.60 -6.48 -31.77
N ILE A 458 -30.39 -5.92 -31.91
CA ILE A 458 -29.89 -5.45 -33.21
C ILE A 458 -29.71 -6.61 -34.21
N VAL A 459 -29.25 -7.77 -33.74
CA VAL A 459 -28.93 -8.91 -34.60
C VAL A 459 -30.17 -9.78 -34.89
N TRP A 460 -31.05 -9.93 -33.92
CA TRP A 460 -32.16 -10.90 -33.92
C TRP A 460 -33.55 -10.27 -33.78
N GLY A 461 -33.64 -8.96 -33.52
CA GLY A 461 -34.91 -8.24 -33.50
C GLY A 461 -35.56 -8.27 -34.89
N GLY A 462 -36.86 -8.57 -34.94
CA GLY A 462 -37.62 -8.54 -36.19
C GLY A 462 -37.88 -7.12 -36.67
N GLU A 463 -38.18 -6.95 -37.96
CA GLU A 463 -38.79 -5.72 -38.46
C GLU A 463 -40.27 -5.73 -38.03
N GLU A 464 -40.62 -4.98 -36.98
CA GLU A 464 -42.03 -4.63 -36.70
C GLU A 464 -42.59 -3.64 -37.71
#